data_AF-A0A9D6A095-F1
#
_entry.id   AF-A0A9D6A095-F1
#
_cell.length_a   1.000
_cell.length_b   1.000
_cell.length_c   1.000
_cell.angle_alpha   90.00
_cell.angle_beta   90.00
_cell.angle_gamma   90.00
#
_symmetry.space_group_name_H-M   'P 1'
#
loop_
_entity.id
_entity.type
_entity.pdbx_description
1 polymer ?
#
loop_
_entity_poly.entity_id
_entity_poly.type
_entity_poly.pdbx_seq_one_letter_code
_entity_poly.pdbx_strand_id
1 'polypeptide(L)'
;SEIPQTEDIGSGMSNESLNENRRVLLAITDEGISSKTLSNTVTMCKRIGAELDVLYVKTTGEPKNSLDDFLFQLVEENVFYRLLAKTGQLKQEIINYTETNREILYVIVASSNNFKAPAKEFPGLLRNLSCPLVVI
;
A
#
# COMPACT_ATOMS: atom_id res chain seq x y z
N SER A 1 19.95 58.23 -0.53
CA SER A 1 19.13 57.03 -0.69
C SER A 1 19.50 56.08 0.42
N GLU A 2 18.74 56.16 1.50
CA GLU A 2 18.89 55.32 2.69
C GLU A 2 18.19 53.99 2.45
N ILE A 3 18.88 52.90 2.81
CA ILE A 3 18.31 51.54 2.82
C ILE A 3 17.85 51.30 4.27
N PRO A 4 16.58 50.95 4.53
CA PRO A 4 16.18 50.50 5.84
C PRO A 4 16.57 49.03 6.03
N GLN A 5 17.14 48.75 7.20
CA GLN A 5 17.43 47.41 7.71
C GLN A 5 16.21 46.81 8.45
N THR A 6 16.20 45.47 8.46
CA THR A 6 15.65 44.56 9.48
C THR A 6 14.15 44.56 9.77
N GLU A 7 13.51 43.45 9.40
CA GLU A 7 12.77 42.64 10.38
C GLU A 7 13.32 41.20 10.35
N ASP A 8 14.13 40.90 11.36
CA ASP A 8 14.39 39.56 11.86
C ASP A 8 13.14 39.12 12.62
N ILE A 9 12.43 38.12 12.10
CA ILE A 9 11.45 37.36 12.88
C ILE A 9 11.67 35.88 12.58
N GLY A 10 12.38 35.24 13.52
CA GLY A 10 12.19 33.82 13.78
C GLY A 10 13.20 32.90 13.10
N SER A 11 14.43 32.92 13.60
CA SER A 11 15.27 31.72 13.61
C SER A 11 14.58 30.63 14.43
N GLY A 12 13.78 29.82 13.75
CA GLY A 12 13.30 28.52 14.21
C GLY A 12 13.97 27.45 13.38
N MET A 13 15.16 27.02 13.79
CA MET A 13 15.66 25.72 13.35
C MET A 13 14.64 24.63 13.69
N SER A 14 14.56 23.65 12.79
CA SER A 14 13.93 22.32 12.96
C SER A 14 12.46 22.25 12.56
N ASN A 15 12.23 21.80 11.32
CA ASN A 15 11.64 20.47 11.08
C ASN A 15 11.94 20.05 9.63
N GLU A 16 13.16 19.55 9.39
CA GLU A 16 13.28 18.37 8.53
C GLU A 16 12.50 17.23 9.21
N SER A 17 11.17 17.26 9.15
CA SER A 17 10.35 16.13 9.58
C SER A 17 9.94 15.38 8.32
N LEU A 18 10.81 14.46 7.89
CA LEU A 18 10.44 13.06 7.70
C LEU A 18 9.01 12.79 7.17
N ASN A 19 8.57 13.44 6.09
CA ASN A 19 7.54 12.87 5.24
C ASN A 19 8.21 11.80 4.37
N GLU A 20 8.73 10.76 5.01
CA GLU A 20 8.90 9.48 4.34
C GLU A 20 7.52 9.13 3.80
N ASN A 21 7.37 8.93 2.49
CA ASN A 21 6.10 8.57 1.85
C ASN A 21 5.64 7.19 2.34
N ARG A 22 5.16 7.12 3.57
CA ARG A 22 4.78 5.90 4.27
C ARG A 22 3.64 5.26 3.52
N ARG A 23 3.88 4.04 3.02
CA ARG A 23 2.96 3.36 2.12
C ARG A 23 2.59 1.98 2.61
N VAL A 24 1.36 1.59 2.33
CA VAL A 24 0.85 0.24 2.55
C VAL A 24 0.74 -0.44 1.20
N LEU A 25 1.17 -1.69 1.08
CA LEU A 25 0.96 -2.46 -0.13
C LEU A 25 -0.25 -3.38 0.04
N LEU A 26 -1.31 -3.18 -0.73
CA LEU A 26 -2.39 -4.16 -0.88
C LEU A 26 -2.12 -5.00 -2.13
N ALA A 27 -1.93 -6.30 -1.96
CA ALA A 27 -1.69 -7.24 -3.06
C ALA A 27 -2.94 -8.09 -3.32
N ILE A 28 -3.45 -8.05 -4.55
CA ILE A 28 -4.70 -8.69 -4.98
C ILE A 28 -4.57 -9.36 -6.35
N THR A 29 -5.46 -10.29 -6.63
CA THR A 29 -5.60 -10.95 -7.95
C THR A 29 -6.98 -10.72 -8.55
N ASP A 30 -7.15 -11.16 -9.79
CA ASP A 30 -8.42 -11.24 -10.51
C ASP A 30 -9.47 -12.16 -9.86
N GLU A 31 -9.07 -13.03 -8.94
CA GLU A 31 -10.00 -13.90 -8.19
C GLU A 31 -10.93 -13.14 -7.23
N GLY A 32 -10.62 -11.87 -6.98
CA GLY A 32 -11.40 -10.97 -6.14
C GLY A 32 -10.96 -10.96 -4.67
N ILE A 33 -11.35 -9.89 -4.00
CA ILE A 33 -11.03 -9.60 -2.60
C ILE A 33 -12.33 -9.30 -1.85
N SER A 34 -12.40 -9.68 -0.58
CA SER A 34 -13.59 -9.39 0.22
C SER A 34 -13.71 -7.87 0.44
N SER A 35 -14.94 -7.33 0.36
CA SER A 35 -15.23 -5.93 0.69
C SER A 35 -14.78 -5.55 2.10
N LYS A 36 -14.79 -6.52 3.03
CA LYS A 36 -14.27 -6.35 4.39
C LYS A 36 -12.77 -6.08 4.41
N THR A 37 -11.98 -6.81 3.62
CA THR A 37 -10.52 -6.59 3.52
C THR A 37 -10.22 -5.22 2.93
N LEU A 38 -10.99 -4.81 1.92
CA LEU A 38 -10.90 -3.48 1.30
C LEU A 38 -11.18 -2.36 2.30
N SER A 39 -12.32 -2.44 3.00
CA SER A 39 -12.69 -1.45 4.02
C SER A 39 -11.68 -1.39 5.18
N ASN A 40 -11.16 -2.53 5.62
CA ASN A 40 -10.10 -2.60 6.63
C ASN A 40 -8.82 -1.91 6.15
N THR A 41 -8.45 -2.10 4.89
CA THR A 41 -7.26 -1.47 4.28
C THR A 41 -7.39 0.06 4.31
N VAL A 42 -8.54 0.59 3.88
CA VAL A 42 -8.84 2.04 3.92
C VAL A 42 -8.74 2.58 5.35
N THR A 43 -9.42 1.92 6.29
CA THR A 43 -9.41 2.32 7.71
C THR A 43 -8.00 2.34 8.27
N MET A 44 -7.19 1.35 7.91
CA MET A 44 -5.82 1.24 8.37
C MET A 44 -4.96 2.37 7.80
N CYS A 45 -5.01 2.64 6.50
CA CYS A 45 -4.27 3.73 5.84
C CYS A 45 -4.59 5.09 6.48
N LYS A 46 -5.89 5.38 6.69
CA LYS A 46 -6.34 6.60 7.38
C LYS A 46 -5.79 6.71 8.80
N ARG A 47 -5.84 5.62 9.56
CA ARG A 47 -5.40 5.60 10.96
C ARG A 47 -3.92 5.89 11.13
N ILE A 48 -3.08 5.42 10.19
CA ILE A 48 -1.63 5.56 10.29
C ILE A 48 -1.05 6.71 9.45
N GLY A 49 -1.91 7.41 8.70
CA GLY A 49 -1.50 8.47 7.77
C GLY A 49 -0.62 7.95 6.64
N ALA A 50 -0.96 6.79 6.06
CA ALA A 50 -0.20 6.19 4.97
C ALA A 50 -0.99 6.23 3.65
N GLU A 51 -0.25 6.34 2.55
CA GLU A 51 -0.79 6.15 1.21
C GLU A 51 -0.87 4.66 0.86
N LEU A 52 -1.59 4.33 -0.22
CA LEU A 52 -1.81 2.95 -0.64
C LEU A 52 -1.16 2.63 -1.99
N ASP A 53 -0.42 1.54 -2.05
CA ASP A 53 -0.07 0.87 -3.29
C ASP A 53 -0.98 -0.33 -3.49
N VAL A 54 -1.67 -0.39 -4.63
CA VAL A 54 -2.51 -1.52 -5.00
C VAL A 54 -1.79 -2.31 -6.08
N LEU A 55 -1.22 -3.45 -5.70
CA LEU A 55 -0.61 -4.40 -6.61
C LEU A 55 -1.67 -5.41 -7.08
N TYR A 56 -2.11 -5.25 -8.32
CA TYR A 56 -3.06 -6.13 -8.97
C TYR A 56 -2.33 -7.08 -9.93
N VAL A 57 -2.32 -8.37 -9.62
CA VAL A 57 -1.70 -9.40 -10.44
C VAL A 57 -2.77 -10.21 -11.16
N LYS A 58 -2.84 -10.07 -12.48
CA LYS A 58 -3.73 -10.85 -13.33
C LYS A 58 -3.20 -12.28 -13.46
N THR A 59 -4.04 -13.27 -13.14
CA THR A 59 -3.64 -14.68 -13.16
C THR A 59 -4.16 -15.39 -14.40
N THR A 60 -5.46 -15.34 -14.70
CA THR A 60 -6.09 -15.90 -15.92
C THR A 60 -7.60 -15.57 -16.07
N GLY A 61 -8.23 -14.97 -15.06
CA GLY A 61 -9.67 -14.76 -14.99
C GLY A 61 -10.16 -13.44 -15.60
N GLU A 62 -11.47 -13.38 -15.82
CA GLU A 62 -12.18 -12.13 -16.07
C GLU A 62 -12.11 -11.25 -14.81
N PRO A 63 -11.80 -9.95 -14.95
CA PRO A 63 -11.72 -9.05 -13.80
C PRO A 63 -13.07 -8.99 -13.09
N LYS A 64 -13.09 -9.30 -11.79
CA LYS A 64 -14.24 -8.99 -10.96
C LYS A 64 -14.32 -7.49 -10.73
N ASN A 65 -15.48 -6.90 -10.99
CA ASN A 65 -15.82 -5.48 -10.86
C ASN A 65 -15.50 -4.82 -9.49
N SER A 66 -15.05 -5.58 -8.49
CA SER A 66 -14.72 -5.10 -7.14
C SER A 66 -13.51 -4.17 -7.06
N LEU A 67 -12.63 -4.15 -8.08
CA LEU A 67 -11.48 -3.25 -8.07
C LEU A 67 -11.89 -1.80 -8.33
N ASP A 68 -12.72 -1.54 -9.34
CA ASP A 68 -13.15 -0.19 -9.67
C ASP A 68 -13.95 0.46 -8.53
N ASP A 69 -14.88 -0.31 -7.93
CA ASP A 69 -15.62 0.10 -6.73
C ASP A 69 -14.69 0.47 -5.58
N PHE A 70 -13.60 -0.29 -5.41
CA PHE A 70 -12.60 -0.02 -4.39
C PHE A 70 -11.79 1.23 -4.67
N LEU A 71 -11.35 1.42 -5.91
CA LEU A 71 -10.61 2.62 -6.30
C LEU A 71 -11.47 3.87 -6.12
N PHE A 72 -12.76 3.78 -6.45
CA PHE A 72 -13.73 4.84 -6.18
C PHE A 72 -13.83 5.14 -4.68
N GLN A 73 -13.93 4.11 -3.84
CA GLN A 73 -13.94 4.27 -2.38
C GLN A 73 -12.67 4.97 -1.85
N LEU A 74 -11.49 4.66 -2.39
CA LEU A 74 -10.23 5.33 -1.99
C LEU A 74 -10.28 6.83 -2.27
N VAL A 75 -10.89 7.23 -3.40
CA VAL A 75 -11.08 8.64 -3.76
C VAL A 75 -12.06 9.32 -2.79
N GLU A 76 -13.22 8.71 -2.53
CA GLU A 76 -14.21 9.26 -1.58
C GLU A 76 -13.63 9.46 -0.17
N GLU A 77 -12.76 8.53 0.24
CA GLU A 77 -12.14 8.52 1.57
C GLU A 77 -10.84 9.34 1.66
N ASN A 78 -10.47 10.02 0.58
CA ASN A 78 -9.24 10.83 0.46
C ASN A 78 -7.96 10.05 0.79
N VAL A 79 -7.90 8.78 0.38
CA VAL A 79 -6.69 7.95 0.49
C VAL A 79 -5.94 7.99 -0.83
N PHE A 80 -4.77 8.65 -0.85
CA PHE A 80 -3.90 8.63 -2.02
C PHE A 80 -3.47 7.21 -2.35
N TYR A 81 -3.58 6.85 -3.63
CA TYR A 81 -3.21 5.51 -4.08
C TYR A 81 -2.40 5.51 -5.38
N ARG A 82 -1.65 4.44 -5.63
CA ARG A 82 -1.17 4.06 -6.95
C ARG A 82 -1.68 2.67 -7.29
N LEU A 83 -2.10 2.47 -8.53
CA LEU A 83 -2.47 1.17 -9.06
C LEU A 83 -1.31 0.60 -9.88
N LEU A 84 -0.87 -0.61 -9.55
CA LEU A 84 0.20 -1.34 -10.19
C LEU A 84 -0.38 -2.63 -10.78
N ALA A 85 -0.63 -2.63 -12.09
CA ALA A 85 -1.09 -3.81 -12.79
C ALA A 85 0.11 -4.66 -13.26
N LYS A 86 0.11 -5.94 -12.91
CA LYS A 86 1.16 -6.91 -13.23
C LYS A 86 0.56 -8.24 -13.70
N THR A 87 1.40 -9.09 -14.25
CA THR A 87 1.09 -10.48 -14.61
C THR A 87 2.09 -11.41 -13.94
N GLY A 88 1.71 -12.67 -13.73
CA GLY A 88 2.60 -13.69 -13.16
C GLY A 88 2.20 -14.10 -11.75
N GLN A 89 3.19 -14.47 -10.93
CA GLN A 89 2.95 -14.99 -9.58
C GLN A 89 2.90 -13.86 -8.55
N LEU A 90 1.78 -13.75 -7.83
CA LEU A 90 1.56 -12.73 -6.80
C LEU A 90 2.72 -12.63 -5.80
N LYS A 91 3.20 -13.79 -5.33
CA LYS A 91 4.32 -13.88 -4.38
C LYS A 91 5.59 -13.19 -4.90
N GLN A 92 5.94 -13.44 -6.16
CA GLN A 92 7.16 -12.88 -6.74
C GLN A 92 7.02 -11.38 -6.98
N GLU A 93 5.86 -10.93 -7.43
CA GLU A 93 5.61 -9.49 -7.64
C GLU A 93 5.60 -8.71 -6.32
N ILE A 94 5.10 -9.30 -5.23
CA ILE A 94 5.21 -8.71 -3.88
C ILE A 94 6.68 -8.55 -3.48
N ILE A 95 7.51 -9.59 -3.67
CA ILE A 95 8.94 -9.54 -3.34
C ILE A 95 9.64 -8.47 -4.19
N ASN A 96 9.49 -8.53 -5.52
CA ASN A 96 10.11 -7.58 -6.45
C ASN A 96 9.76 -6.12 -6.10
N TYR A 97 8.50 -5.87 -5.74
CA TYR A 97 8.03 -4.54 -5.40
C TYR A 97 8.63 -4.06 -4.07
N THR A 98 8.59 -4.88 -3.03
CA THR A 98 9.08 -4.50 -1.69
C THR A 98 10.61 -4.44 -1.58
N GLU A 99 11.36 -5.13 -2.45
CA GLU A 99 12.82 -4.99 -2.54
C GLU A 99 13.25 -3.60 -3.03
N THR A 100 12.44 -2.99 -3.89
CA THR A 100 12.74 -1.70 -4.55
C THR A 100 12.05 -0.51 -3.89
N ASN A 101 10.94 -0.73 -3.17
CA ASN A 101 10.15 0.29 -2.50
C ASN A 101 10.23 0.08 -0.98
N ARG A 102 11.27 0.65 -0.36
CA ARG A 102 11.56 0.48 1.08
C ARG A 102 10.65 1.32 1.99
N GLU A 103 9.87 2.23 1.42
CA GLU A 103 8.87 3.04 2.11
C GLU A 103 7.59 2.26 2.48
N ILE A 104 7.49 1.00 2.04
CA ILE A 104 6.37 0.11 2.35
C ILE A 104 6.44 -0.34 3.81
N LEU A 105 5.48 0.12 4.60
CA LEU A 105 5.35 -0.20 6.03
C LEU A 105 4.91 -1.63 6.29
N TYR A 106 4.00 -2.17 5.48
CA TYR A 106 3.58 -3.57 5.52
C TYR A 106 2.79 -3.93 4.27
N VAL A 107 2.74 -5.24 4.00
CA VAL A 107 1.98 -5.82 2.89
C VAL A 107 0.70 -6.44 3.44
N ILE A 108 -0.45 -6.10 2.85
CA ILE A 108 -1.73 -6.75 3.06
C ILE A 108 -1.97 -7.72 1.91
N VAL A 109 -2.20 -9.00 2.23
CA VAL A 109 -2.62 -10.01 1.26
C VAL A 109 -3.99 -10.53 1.67
N ALA A 110 -4.96 -10.51 0.76
CA ALA A 110 -6.27 -11.06 1.02
C ALA A 110 -6.28 -12.59 0.87
N SER A 111 -6.80 -13.29 1.87
CA SER A 111 -7.11 -14.70 1.76
C SER A 111 -8.41 -14.86 0.96
N SER A 112 -8.34 -15.10 -0.35
CA SER A 112 -9.52 -15.57 -1.09
C SER A 112 -9.88 -17.00 -0.64
N ASN A 113 -11.14 -17.42 -0.76
CA ASN A 113 -11.55 -18.80 -0.44
C ASN A 113 -10.83 -19.85 -1.32
N ASN A 114 -10.22 -19.43 -2.43
CA ASN A 114 -9.40 -20.24 -3.33
C ASN A 114 -7.89 -20.05 -3.10
N PHE A 115 -7.50 -18.97 -2.42
CA PHE A 115 -6.19 -18.76 -1.81
C PHE A 115 -6.04 -19.65 -0.57
N LYS A 116 -6.18 -20.96 -0.76
CA LYS A 116 -5.46 -21.94 0.06
C LYS A 116 -3.98 -21.89 -0.33
N ALA A 117 -3.36 -20.70 -0.27
CA ALA A 117 -1.94 -20.70 0.02
C ALA A 117 -1.87 -21.40 1.38
N PRO A 118 -1.24 -22.59 1.47
CA PRO A 118 -1.18 -23.27 2.75
C PRO A 118 -0.57 -22.26 3.72
N ALA A 119 -1.05 -22.21 4.95
CA ALA A 119 -0.44 -21.43 6.01
C ALA A 119 1.10 -21.68 6.16
N LYS A 120 1.64 -22.67 5.42
CA LYS A 120 3.07 -22.97 5.20
C LYS A 120 3.81 -22.12 4.14
N GLU A 121 3.16 -21.46 3.17
CA GLU A 121 3.87 -20.66 2.15
C GLU A 121 4.14 -19.21 2.57
N PHE A 122 3.25 -18.63 3.39
CA PHE A 122 3.42 -17.30 3.95
C PHE A 122 4.61 -17.15 4.91
N PRO A 123 4.98 -18.15 5.74
CA PRO A 123 6.26 -18.14 6.46
C PRO A 123 7.47 -17.94 5.56
N GLY A 124 7.42 -18.43 4.31
CA GLY A 124 8.48 -18.20 3.32
C GLY A 124 8.47 -16.78 2.76
N LEU A 125 7.30 -16.17 2.60
CA LEU A 125 7.17 -14.76 2.18
C LEU A 125 7.68 -13.81 3.29
N LEU A 126 7.27 -14.06 4.54
CA LEU A 126 7.73 -13.33 5.73
C LEU A 126 9.25 -13.30 5.89
N ARG A 127 9.95 -14.39 5.51
CA ARG A 127 11.42 -14.44 5.55
C ARG A 127 12.10 -13.56 4.50
N ASN A 128 11.41 -13.28 3.40
CA ASN A 128 11.97 -12.54 2.27
C ASN A 128 11.53 -11.07 2.25
N LEU A 129 10.50 -10.71 3.01
CA LEU A 129 10.02 -9.35 3.11
C LEU A 129 10.82 -8.56 4.15
N SER A 130 11.23 -7.35 3.76
CA SER A 130 11.84 -6.39 4.69
C SER A 130 10.82 -5.69 5.59
N CYS A 131 9.52 -5.93 5.36
CA CYS A 131 8.42 -5.33 6.11
C CYS A 131 7.42 -6.38 6.61
N PRO A 132 6.65 -6.08 7.68
CA PRO A 132 5.58 -6.94 8.16
C PRO A 132 4.56 -7.33 7.07
N LEU A 133 4.05 -8.54 7.17
CA LEU A 133 2.94 -9.04 6.34
C LEU A 133 1.69 -9.19 7.20
N VAL A 134 0.58 -8.68 6.70
CA VAL A 134 -0.77 -8.82 7.26
C VAL A 134 -1.57 -9.71 6.32
N VAL A 135 -2.04 -10.86 6.82
CA VAL A 135 -2.93 -11.75 6.09
C VAL A 135 -4.32 -11.61 6.69
N ILE A 136 -5.33 -11.27 5.88
CA ILE A 136 -6.72 -11.00 6.29
C ILE A 136 -7.66 -11.96 5.59
#